data_AF-A0A0J7K1V5-F1
#
_entry.id   AF-A0A0J7K1V5-F1
#
_cell.length_a   1.000
_cell.length_b   1.000
_cell.length_c   1.000
_cell.angle_alpha   90.00
_cell.angle_beta   90.00
_cell.angle_gamma   90.00
#
_symmetry.space_group_name_H-M   'P 1'
#
loop_
_entity.id
_entity.type
_entity.pdbx_description
1 polymer ?
#
loop_
_entity_poly.entity_id
_entity_poly.type
_entity_poly.pdbx_seq_one_letter_code
_entity_poly.pdbx_strand_id
1 'polypeptide(L)'
;MNEANPVSIPADPHQKTCTEMHLIDQHEVTNAPYREAIGSLMYLSIATRPDITFAVNRASCHMEKSSKLHWNAVKRILKYLKGTLNYGLRFGISKDQHLQTYSDSDCAGELETRRSTTGYLVK
;
A
#
# COMPACT_ATOMS: atom_id res chain seq x y z
N MET A 1 -0.87 -12.06 15.76
CA MET A 1 -1.97 -11.33 15.08
C MET A 1 -3.28 -11.31 15.87
N ASN A 2 -3.54 -12.24 16.80
CA ASN A 2 -4.84 -12.39 17.47
C ASN A 2 -5.30 -11.17 18.30
N GLU A 3 -4.40 -10.32 18.78
CA GLU A 3 -4.72 -9.15 19.63
C GLU A 3 -4.71 -7.79 18.91
N ALA A 4 -4.37 -7.75 17.60
CA ALA A 4 -4.32 -6.47 16.88
C ALA A 4 -5.71 -5.84 16.72
N ASN A 5 -5.87 -4.57 17.11
CA ASN A 5 -7.08 -3.79 16.86
C ASN A 5 -7.21 -3.45 15.36
N PRO A 6 -8.28 -3.89 14.67
CA PRO A 6 -8.45 -3.63 13.24
C PRO A 6 -8.66 -2.14 12.94
N VAL A 7 -8.35 -1.75 11.70
CA VAL A 7 -8.59 -0.39 11.18
C VAL A 7 -9.40 -0.47 9.89
N SER A 8 -10.19 0.56 9.58
CA SER A 8 -11.11 0.53 8.43
C SER A 8 -10.47 0.91 7.10
N ILE A 9 -9.28 1.52 7.11
CA ILE A 9 -8.56 1.97 5.90
C ILE A 9 -7.07 1.60 5.95
N PRO A 10 -6.49 1.10 4.84
CA PRO A 10 -5.13 0.54 4.82
C PRO A 10 -4.03 1.61 4.88
N ALA A 11 -4.29 2.81 4.36
CA ALA A 11 -3.40 3.96 4.41
C ALA A 11 -4.01 5.07 5.28
N ASP A 12 -3.15 5.89 5.90
CA ASP A 12 -3.62 7.10 6.57
C ASP A 12 -3.82 8.22 5.53
N PRO A 13 -4.99 8.88 5.44
CA PRO A 13 -5.20 9.97 4.49
C PRO A 13 -4.27 11.17 4.73
N HIS A 14 -3.81 11.35 5.97
CA HIS A 14 -2.85 12.37 6.35
C HIS A 14 -1.44 11.78 6.49
N GLN A 15 -1.18 10.62 5.87
CA GLN A 15 0.15 10.06 5.87
C GLN A 15 1.08 11.06 5.20
N LYS A 16 2.06 11.51 5.98
CA LYS A 16 3.16 12.36 5.54
C LYS A 16 3.75 11.80 4.25
N THR A 17 3.97 12.65 3.27
CA THR A 17 4.60 12.28 1.99
C THR A 17 5.97 11.65 2.24
N CYS A 18 6.48 10.86 1.29
CA CYS A 18 7.81 10.24 1.37
C CYS A 18 8.88 11.27 1.81
N THR A 19 8.75 12.50 1.32
CA THR A 19 9.57 13.67 1.68
C THR A 19 9.51 14.05 3.15
N GLU A 20 8.31 14.17 3.73
CA GLU A 20 8.17 14.52 5.15
C GLU A 20 8.64 13.37 6.05
N MET A 21 8.44 12.11 5.64
CA MET A 21 8.96 10.96 6.39
C MET A 21 10.49 10.96 6.38
N HIS A 22 11.15 11.18 5.24
CA HIS A 22 12.62 11.18 5.14
C HIS A 22 13.30 12.26 6.00
N LEU A 23 12.69 13.46 6.11
CA LEU A 23 13.22 14.57 6.91
C LEU A 23 13.10 14.32 8.43
N ILE A 24 12.11 13.54 8.85
CA ILE A 24 11.89 13.19 10.27
C ILE A 24 12.77 11.99 10.67
N ASP A 25 13.23 11.19 9.70
CA ASP A 25 13.72 9.82 9.91
C ASP A 25 15.23 9.61 10.03
N GLN A 26 16.04 10.67 10.00
CA GLN A 26 17.49 10.51 9.85
C GLN A 26 18.19 9.67 10.95
N HIS A 27 17.49 9.28 12.03
CA HIS A 27 18.10 8.57 13.17
C HIS A 27 17.40 7.31 13.72
N GLU A 28 16.26 6.83 13.19
CA GLU A 28 15.58 5.64 13.73
C GLU A 28 15.41 4.50 12.71
N VAL A 29 16.51 3.81 12.37
CA VAL A 29 16.46 2.56 11.60
C VAL A 29 15.81 1.46 12.45
N THR A 30 14.82 0.77 11.89
CA THR A 30 14.17 -0.36 12.56
C THR A 30 14.80 -1.69 12.14
N ASN A 31 15.02 -2.60 13.10
CA ASN A 31 15.47 -3.98 12.83
C ASN A 31 14.31 -4.93 12.46
N ALA A 32 13.17 -4.39 12.01
CA ALA A 32 12.02 -5.20 11.61
C ALA A 32 12.24 -5.87 10.24
N PRO A 33 11.58 -7.02 9.96
CA PRO A 33 11.62 -7.69 8.66
C PRO A 33 10.78 -6.94 7.61
N TYR A 34 11.17 -5.69 7.31
CA TYR A 34 10.39 -4.77 6.49
C TYR A 34 10.22 -5.28 5.05
N ARG A 35 11.33 -5.66 4.41
CA ARG A 35 11.34 -6.13 3.01
C ARG A 35 10.51 -7.40 2.82
N GLU A 36 10.63 -8.34 3.76
CA GLU A 36 9.86 -9.58 3.75
C GLU A 36 8.36 -9.28 3.85
N ALA A 37 7.96 -8.44 4.82
CA ALA A 37 6.58 -8.06 5.00
C ALA A 37 6.00 -7.34 3.77
N ILE A 38 6.75 -6.42 3.15
CA ILE A 38 6.32 -5.76 1.90
C ILE A 38 6.18 -6.78 0.77
N GLY A 39 7.11 -7.72 0.63
CA GLY A 39 7.01 -8.79 -0.38
C GLY A 39 5.73 -9.62 -0.24
N SER A 40 5.40 -10.05 0.98
CA SER A 40 4.16 -10.77 1.25
C SER A 40 2.91 -9.92 0.99
N LEU A 41 2.94 -8.64 1.35
CA LEU A 41 1.83 -7.72 1.09
C LEU A 41 1.65 -7.44 -0.41
N MET A 42 2.75 -7.35 -1.16
CA MET A 42 2.73 -7.15 -2.61
C MET A 42 2.11 -8.35 -3.32
N TYR A 43 2.42 -9.57 -2.86
CA TYR A 43 1.76 -10.78 -3.36
C TYR A 43 0.24 -10.72 -3.13
N LEU A 44 -0.20 -10.36 -1.92
CA LEU A 44 -1.62 -10.21 -1.62
C LEU A 44 -2.29 -9.14 -2.49
N SER A 45 -1.64 -7.98 -2.67
CA SER A 45 -2.22 -6.87 -3.43
C SER A 45 -2.47 -7.21 -4.90
N ILE A 46 -1.53 -7.96 -5.51
CA ILE A 46 -1.63 -8.36 -6.92
C ILE A 46 -2.65 -9.49 -7.10
N ALA A 47 -2.66 -10.47 -6.20
CA ALA A 47 -3.42 -11.70 -6.42
C ALA A 47 -4.89 -11.62 -5.96
N THR A 48 -5.16 -11.04 -4.78
CA THR A 48 -6.46 -11.21 -4.11
C THR A 48 -7.01 -9.96 -3.44
N ARG A 49 -6.17 -8.95 -3.17
CA ARG A 49 -6.50 -7.76 -2.38
C ARG A 49 -6.10 -6.46 -3.09
N PRO A 50 -6.68 -6.13 -4.25
CA PRO A 50 -6.33 -4.90 -4.97
C PRO A 50 -6.62 -3.63 -4.17
N ASP A 51 -7.50 -3.69 -3.17
CA ASP A 51 -7.86 -2.63 -2.24
C ASP A 51 -6.68 -2.12 -1.37
N ILE A 52 -5.64 -2.92 -1.16
CA ILE A 52 -4.43 -2.49 -0.41
C ILE A 52 -3.30 -1.98 -1.32
N THR A 53 -3.44 -2.06 -2.65
CA THR A 53 -2.36 -1.79 -3.62
C THR A 53 -1.71 -0.43 -3.41
N PHE A 54 -2.52 0.61 -3.22
CA PHE A 54 -2.01 1.97 -2.99
C PHE A 54 -1.14 2.05 -1.74
N ALA A 55 -1.60 1.49 -0.62
CA ALA A 55 -0.87 1.52 0.65
C ALA A 55 0.45 0.75 0.57
N VAL A 56 0.44 -0.42 -0.07
CA VAL A 56 1.64 -1.24 -0.28
C VAL A 56 2.63 -0.53 -1.20
N ASN A 57 2.16 0.07 -2.29
CA ASN A 57 3.01 0.80 -3.23
C ASN A 57 3.73 1.96 -2.51
N ARG A 58 3.01 2.75 -1.71
CA ARG A 58 3.62 3.83 -0.90
C ARG A 58 4.65 3.32 0.11
N ALA A 59 4.35 2.22 0.81
CA ALA A 59 5.31 1.64 1.74
C ALA A 59 6.55 1.05 1.02
N SER A 60 6.40 0.58 -0.21
CA SER A 60 7.50 0.00 -0.99
C SER A 60 8.61 1.01 -1.36
N CYS A 61 8.35 2.32 -1.29
CA CYS A 61 9.33 3.35 -1.60
C CYS A 61 10.57 3.35 -0.67
N HIS A 62 10.45 2.80 0.55
CA HIS A 62 11.48 2.87 1.60
C HIS A 62 12.04 1.49 2.01
N MET A 63 12.37 0.64 1.03
CA MET A 63 12.94 -0.69 1.31
C MET A 63 14.41 -0.67 1.75
N GLU A 64 15.18 0.37 1.42
CA GLU A 64 16.61 0.42 1.73
C GLU A 64 16.87 0.78 3.19
N LYS A 65 16.22 1.84 3.68
CA LYS A 65 16.31 2.33 5.06
C LYS A 65 14.91 2.57 5.59
N SER A 66 14.32 1.52 6.16
CA SER A 66 13.02 1.61 6.81
C SER A 66 13.16 2.13 8.23
N SER A 67 12.20 2.94 8.65
CA SER A 67 12.13 3.49 10.00
C SER A 67 10.94 2.95 10.79
N LYS A 68 10.80 3.40 12.03
CA LYS A 68 9.64 3.13 12.86
C LYS A 68 8.34 3.64 12.24
N LEU A 69 8.36 4.80 11.56
CA LEU A 69 7.21 5.35 10.86
C LEU A 69 6.77 4.44 9.70
N HIS A 70 7.74 4.02 8.88
CA HIS A 70 7.50 3.07 7.78
C HIS A 70 6.96 1.74 8.30
N TRP A 71 7.51 1.23 9.40
CA TRP A 71 7.03 -0.01 10.02
C TRP A 71 5.62 0.11 10.57
N ASN A 72 5.25 1.26 11.11
CA ASN A 72 3.88 1.52 11.56
C ASN A 72 2.89 1.54 10.39
N ALA A 73 3.28 2.04 9.21
CA ALA A 73 2.46 1.95 8.00
C ALA A 73 2.20 0.48 7.60
N VAL A 74 3.24 -0.37 7.61
CA VAL A 74 3.09 -1.81 7.35
C VAL A 74 2.16 -2.47 8.37
N LYS A 75 2.33 -2.17 9.67
CA LYS A 75 1.42 -2.66 10.71
C LYS A 75 -0.02 -2.21 10.50
N ARG A 76 -0.25 -0.99 9.99
CA ARG A 76 -1.59 -0.50 9.67
C ARG A 76 -2.23 -1.34 8.57
N ILE A 77 -1.50 -1.64 7.50
CA ILE A 77 -1.98 -2.53 6.42
C ILE A 77 -2.36 -3.90 7.00
N LEU A 78 -1.51 -4.48 7.86
CA LEU A 78 -1.81 -5.76 8.53
C LEU A 78 -3.04 -5.69 9.44
N LYS A 79 -3.26 -4.58 10.16
CA LYS A 79 -4.47 -4.35 10.97
C LYS A 79 -5.72 -4.25 10.09
N TYR A 80 -5.63 -3.60 8.94
CA TYR A 80 -6.71 -3.53 7.97
C TYR A 80 -7.07 -4.92 7.44
N LEU A 81 -6.06 -5.69 7.00
CA LEU A 81 -6.24 -7.07 6.54
C LEU A 81 -6.92 -7.95 7.59
N LYS A 82 -6.57 -7.77 8.87
CA LYS A 82 -7.22 -8.48 9.98
C LYS A 82 -8.71 -8.13 10.09
N GLY A 83 -9.09 -6.86 9.94
CA GLY A 83 -10.49 -6.42 9.98
C GLY A 83 -11.30 -6.91 8.79
N THR A 84 -10.65 -7.18 7.66
CA THR A 84 -11.29 -7.56 6.40
C THR A 84 -10.92 -8.99 5.97
N LEU A 85 -10.65 -9.91 6.91
CA LEU A 85 -10.28 -11.29 6.58
C LEU A 85 -11.35 -12.01 5.75
N ASN A 86 -12.61 -11.66 5.97
CA ASN A 86 -13.75 -12.25 5.28
C ASN A 86 -14.07 -11.59 3.92
N TYR A 87 -13.29 -10.58 3.51
CA TYR A 87 -13.49 -9.91 2.23
C TYR A 87 -12.84 -10.74 1.12
N GLY A 88 -13.49 -10.78 -0.05
CA GLY A 88 -13.00 -11.50 -1.20
C GLY A 88 -13.46 -10.85 -2.51
N LEU A 89 -12.79 -11.20 -3.59
CA LEU A 89 -13.18 -10.77 -4.93
C LEU A 89 -14.43 -11.54 -5.37
N ARG A 90 -15.47 -10.80 -5.72
CA ARG A 90 -16.69 -11.36 -6.31
C ARG A 90 -16.65 -11.16 -7.82
N PHE A 91 -16.31 -12.22 -8.54
CA PHE A 91 -16.43 -12.25 -9.99
C PHE A 91 -17.89 -12.50 -10.37
N GLY A 92 -18.39 -11.73 -11.33
CA GLY A 92 -19.74 -11.86 -11.86
C GLY A 92 -19.71 -11.86 -13.38
N ILE A 93 -20.72 -12.46 -14.00
CA ILE A 93 -20.89 -12.37 -15.45
C ILE A 93 -21.47 -10.98 -15.74
N SER A 94 -20.68 -10.14 -16.40
CA SER A 94 -21.19 -8.91 -16.99
C SER A 94 -21.98 -9.24 -18.25
N LYS A 95 -23.16 -8.62 -18.43
CA LYS A 95 -23.91 -8.67 -19.70
C LYS A 95 -23.20 -7.90 -20.81
N ASP A 96 -22.36 -6.94 -20.41
CA ASP A 96 -21.55 -6.13 -21.30
C ASP A 96 -20.19 -6.83 -21.45
N GLN A 97 -19.94 -7.44 -22.61
CA GLN A 97 -18.72 -8.21 -22.91
C GLN A 97 -17.58 -7.33 -23.46
N HIS A 98 -17.76 -6.02 -23.49
CA HIS A 98 -16.70 -5.10 -23.89
C HIS A 98 -15.69 -4.93 -22.77
N LEU A 99 -14.41 -5.11 -23.10
CA LEU A 99 -13.31 -4.83 -22.19
C LEU A 99 -13.28 -3.33 -21.87
N GLN A 100 -13.50 -2.97 -20.61
CA GLN A 100 -13.44 -1.59 -20.15
C GLN A 100 -12.10 -1.37 -19.44
N THR A 101 -11.36 -0.36 -19.88
CA THR A 101 -10.09 0.02 -19.24
C THR A 101 -10.09 1.50 -18.89
N TYR A 102 -9.46 1.80 -17.76
CA TYR A 102 -9.20 3.15 -17.29
C TYR A 102 -7.70 3.28 -17.08
N SER A 103 -7.15 4.44 -17.39
CA SER A 103 -5.76 4.78 -17.09
C SER A 103 -5.70 6.18 -16.51
N ASP A 104 -4.83 6.35 -15.53
CA ASP A 104 -4.54 7.62 -14.91
C ASP A 104 -3.02 7.76 -14.74
N SER A 105 -2.53 8.99 -14.73
CA SER A 105 -1.12 9.27 -14.53
C SER A 105 -0.92 10.57 -13.77
N ASP A 106 -0.11 10.52 -12.73
CA ASP A 106 0.31 11.65 -11.94
C ASP A 106 1.76 12.00 -12.29
N CYS A 107 1.97 13.14 -12.97
CA CYS A 107 3.27 13.56 -13.47
C CYS A 107 4.06 14.26 -12.36
N ALA A 108 5.21 13.67 -12.01
CA ALA A 108 6.09 14.18 -10.97
C ALA A 108 5.40 14.46 -9.61
N GLY A 109 4.31 13.75 -9.31
CA GLY A 109 3.57 13.88 -8.06
C GLY A 109 4.35 13.46 -6.82
N GLU A 110 5.43 12.68 -6.98
CA GLU A 110 6.36 12.39 -5.90
C GLU A 110 7.30 13.59 -5.66
N LEU A 111 7.25 14.17 -4.46
CA LEU A 111 7.90 15.44 -4.15
C LEU A 111 9.43 15.35 -4.14
N GLU A 112 10.01 14.21 -3.74
CA GLU A 112 11.46 14.05 -3.61
C GLU A 112 12.12 13.71 -4.94
N THR A 113 11.70 12.60 -5.55
CA THR A 113 12.35 12.07 -6.76
C THR A 113 11.71 12.56 -8.05
N ARG A 114 10.59 13.31 -7.96
CA ARG A 114 9.79 13.77 -9.10
C ARG A 114 9.39 12.63 -10.03
N ARG A 115 9.30 11.41 -9.48
CA ARG A 115 8.84 10.23 -10.21
C ARG A 115 7.36 10.37 -10.51
N SER A 116 7.00 10.06 -11.75
CA SER A 116 5.61 9.95 -12.15
C SER A 116 5.04 8.61 -11.70
N THR A 117 3.76 8.61 -11.33
CA THR A 117 3.02 7.39 -11.00
C THR A 117 1.99 7.15 -12.08
N THR A 118 1.90 5.94 -12.59
CA THR A 118 0.85 5.55 -13.54
C THR A 118 -0.03 4.47 -12.93
N GLY A 119 -1.32 4.53 -13.24
CA GLY A 119 -2.32 3.58 -12.80
C GLY A 119 -3.17 3.11 -13.98
N TYR A 120 -3.64 1.87 -13.90
CA TYR A 120 -4.63 1.33 -14.82
C TYR A 120 -5.60 0.41 -14.08
N LEU A 121 -6.85 0.38 -14.54
CA LEU A 121 -7.89 -0.52 -14.06
C LEU A 121 -8.51 -1.20 -15.27
N VAL A 122 -8.51 -2.52 -15.25
CA VAL A 122 -9.22 -3.36 -16.22
C VAL A 122 -10.46 -3.90 -15.50
N LYS A 123 -11.63 -3.65 -16.06
CA LYS A 123 -12.93 -3.99 -15.47
C LYS A 123 -13.61 -5.12 -16.23
#